data_AF-A0A433PJD2-F1
#
_entry.id   AF-A0A433PJD2-F1
#
_cell.length_a   1.000
_cell.length_b   1.000
_cell.length_c   1.000
_cell.angle_alpha   90.00
_cell.angle_beta   90.00
_cell.angle_gamma   90.00
#
_symmetry.space_group_name_H-M   'P 1'
#
loop_
_entity.id
_entity.type
_entity.pdbx_description
1 polymer ?
#
loop_
_entity_poly.entity_id
_entity_poly.type
_entity_poly.pdbx_seq_one_letter_code
_entity_poly.pdbx_strand_id
1 'polypeptide(L)'
;MGLFINVLIDILGSIGWLLVLMVAIVFAFAHALLILLRTSTSNPSGATNPFTSISSSLMTLWAFLGGDFAAIDGWDAGSSLDLMRVIFSFVTTIVLLNVLIAILNNVFTASQDRAQKTWIRNRAEFIAIVEEFFLTAEQRQNGNWFPSIVFYEIDAEKFEQYNESVKMRHAWNKAEIEVGDETEKEV
;
A
#
# COMPACT_ATOMS: atom_id res chain seq x y z
N MET A 1 14.58 13.04 -1.33
CA MET A 1 14.66 11.77 -2.08
C MET A 1 14.31 10.54 -1.24
N GLY A 2 14.82 10.37 -0.01
CA GLY A 2 14.54 9.16 0.81
C GLY A 2 13.07 8.95 1.24
N LEU A 3 12.30 10.03 1.49
CA LEU A 3 10.89 9.93 1.90
C LEU A 3 10.01 9.25 0.84
N PHE A 4 10.20 9.62 -0.44
CA PHE A 4 9.45 9.05 -1.56
C PHE A 4 9.76 7.56 -1.75
N ILE A 5 11.03 7.17 -1.61
CA ILE A 5 11.47 5.78 -1.71
C ILE A 5 10.87 4.92 -0.58
N ASN A 6 10.85 5.43 0.66
CA ASN A 6 10.23 4.71 1.78
C ASN A 6 8.72 4.50 1.57
N VAL A 7 8.02 5.53 1.10
CA VAL A 7 6.59 5.40 0.76
C VAL A 7 6.37 4.39 -0.37
N LEU A 8 7.22 4.40 -1.40
CA LEU A 8 7.14 3.45 -2.51
C LEU A 8 7.37 2.00 -2.03
N ILE A 9 8.34 1.78 -1.14
CA ILE A 9 8.63 0.45 -0.56
C ILE A 9 7.44 -0.04 0.28
N ASP A 10 6.83 0.82 1.09
CA ASP A 10 5.63 0.49 1.87
C ASP A 10 4.45 0.08 0.96
N ILE A 11 4.28 0.77 -0.18
CA ILE A 11 3.28 0.42 -1.20
C ILE A 11 3.59 -0.94 -1.84
N LEU A 12 4.84 -1.15 -2.27
CA LEU A 12 5.30 -2.41 -2.88
C LEU A 12 5.12 -3.60 -1.93
N GLY A 13 5.43 -3.45 -0.65
CA GLY A 13 5.27 -4.50 0.36
C GLY A 13 3.80 -4.85 0.60
N SER A 14 2.92 -3.85 0.60
CA SER A 14 1.49 -4.04 0.83
C SER A 14 0.78 -4.71 -0.36
N ILE A 15 1.21 -4.42 -1.59
CA ILE A 15 0.67 -5.02 -2.82
C ILE A 15 1.22 -6.43 -3.08
N GLY A 16 2.32 -6.82 -2.42
CA GLY A 16 2.99 -8.11 -2.64
C GLY A 16 2.05 -9.32 -2.55
N TRP A 17 1.16 -9.37 -1.57
CA TRP A 17 0.17 -10.45 -1.43
C TRP A 17 -0.84 -10.50 -2.59
N LEU A 18 -1.27 -9.33 -3.09
CA LEU A 18 -2.14 -9.25 -4.25
C LEU A 18 -1.43 -9.75 -5.52
N LEU A 19 -0.13 -9.47 -5.67
CA LEU A 19 0.66 -9.98 -6.80
C LEU A 19 0.80 -11.49 -6.77
N VAL A 20 1.00 -12.09 -5.59
CA VAL A 20 1.02 -13.55 -5.44
C VAL A 20 -0.33 -14.17 -5.87
N LEU A 21 -1.44 -13.56 -5.43
CA LEU A 21 -2.78 -13.98 -5.84
C LEU A 21 -3.00 -13.82 -7.35
N MET A 22 -2.54 -12.72 -7.94
CA MET A 22 -2.60 -12.50 -9.39
C MET A 22 -1.82 -13.58 -10.15
N VAL A 23 -0.58 -13.89 -9.74
CA VAL A 23 0.22 -14.95 -10.35
C VAL A 23 -0.45 -16.31 -10.22
N ALA A 24 -1.06 -16.61 -9.07
CA ALA A 24 -1.80 -17.85 -8.87
C ALA A 24 -3.00 -17.98 -9.81
N ILE A 25 -3.78 -16.90 -10.00
CA ILE A 25 -4.91 -16.86 -10.94
C ILE A 25 -4.43 -17.05 -12.38
N VAL A 26 -3.40 -16.29 -12.79
CA VAL A 26 -2.81 -16.41 -14.13
C VAL A 26 -2.31 -17.81 -14.39
N PHE A 27 -1.64 -18.43 -13.42
CA PHE A 27 -1.15 -19.81 -13.53
C PHE A 27 -2.30 -20.82 -13.68
N ALA A 28 -3.36 -20.69 -12.87
CA ALA A 28 -4.52 -21.58 -12.93
C ALA A 28 -5.23 -21.51 -14.30
N PHE A 29 -5.49 -20.30 -14.80
CA PHE A 29 -6.14 -20.09 -16.09
C PHE A 29 -5.23 -20.47 -17.27
N ALA A 30 -3.93 -20.19 -17.17
CA ALA A 30 -2.96 -20.62 -18.19
C ALA A 30 -2.90 -22.14 -18.30
N HIS A 31 -2.92 -22.85 -17.17
CA HIS A 31 -2.92 -24.31 -17.17
C HIS A 31 -4.23 -24.88 -17.73
N ALA A 32 -5.37 -24.30 -17.36
CA ALA A 32 -6.68 -24.71 -17.85
C ALA A 32 -6.82 -24.49 -19.38
N LEU A 33 -6.40 -23.34 -19.89
CA LEU A 33 -6.40 -23.04 -21.33
C LEU A 33 -5.39 -23.90 -22.09
N LEU A 34 -4.21 -24.17 -21.52
CA LEU A 34 -3.25 -25.10 -22.09
C LEU A 34 -3.88 -26.48 -22.30
N ILE A 35 -4.60 -27.02 -21.31
CA ILE A 35 -5.28 -28.32 -21.44
C ILE A 35 -6.37 -28.26 -22.50
N LEU A 36 -7.22 -27.22 -22.47
CA LEU A 36 -8.37 -27.08 -23.35
C LEU A 36 -7.99 -26.90 -24.83
N LEU A 37 -6.97 -26.07 -25.11
CA LEU A 37 -6.57 -25.76 -26.48
C LEU A 37 -5.58 -26.78 -27.04
N ARG A 38 -4.89 -27.54 -26.18
CA ARG A 38 -4.09 -28.69 -26.61
C ARG A 38 -4.93 -29.86 -27.08
N THR A 39 -6.13 -30.06 -26.52
CA THR A 39 -7.05 -31.13 -26.94
C THR A 39 -7.97 -30.71 -28.08
N SER A 40 -8.04 -29.42 -28.40
CA SER A 40 -8.86 -28.88 -29.48
C SER A 40 -8.22 -29.13 -30.85
N THR A 41 -9.00 -29.64 -31.81
CA THR A 41 -8.55 -29.89 -33.19
C THR A 41 -8.61 -28.64 -34.08
N SER A 42 -9.13 -27.53 -33.56
CA SER A 42 -9.40 -26.25 -34.23
C SER A 42 -8.24 -25.25 -34.06
N ASN A 43 -7.00 -25.71 -34.25
CA ASN A 43 -5.85 -24.81 -34.26
C ASN A 43 -5.92 -23.91 -35.52
N PRO A 44 -5.91 -22.57 -35.39
CA PRO A 44 -5.94 -21.67 -36.54
C PRO A 44 -4.76 -21.97 -37.48
N SER A 45 -5.08 -22.33 -38.72
CA SER A 45 -4.11 -22.69 -39.76
C SER A 45 -3.25 -21.48 -40.15
N GLY A 46 -2.04 -21.41 -39.59
CA GLY A 46 -1.03 -20.39 -39.96
C GLY A 46 -0.47 -19.57 -38.79
N ALA A 47 -1.01 -19.68 -37.57
CA ALA A 47 -0.48 -19.03 -36.38
C ALA A 47 0.34 -20.01 -35.52
N THR A 48 1.45 -19.53 -34.95
CA THR A 48 2.21 -20.30 -33.94
C THR A 48 1.33 -20.52 -32.72
N ASN A 49 0.93 -21.76 -32.43
CA ASN A 49 0.09 -22.10 -31.30
C ASN A 49 0.79 -21.75 -29.96
N PRO A 50 0.31 -20.74 -29.21
CA PRO A 50 0.94 -20.32 -27.96
C PRO A 50 0.65 -21.27 -26.79
N PHE A 51 -0.31 -22.18 -26.93
CA PHE A 51 -0.74 -23.17 -25.93
C PHE A 51 -0.05 -24.52 -26.10
N THR A 52 1.19 -24.52 -26.58
CA THR A 52 2.04 -25.73 -26.71
C THR A 52 2.97 -25.90 -25.51
N SER A 53 3.40 -24.81 -24.90
CA SER A 53 4.28 -24.77 -23.73
C SER A 53 3.66 -23.93 -22.62
N ILE A 54 3.95 -24.29 -21.36
CA ILE A 54 3.44 -23.53 -20.21
C ILE A 54 3.95 -22.08 -20.19
N SER A 55 5.17 -21.85 -20.67
CA SER A 55 5.78 -20.51 -20.73
C SER A 55 5.06 -19.59 -21.73
N SER A 56 4.80 -20.07 -22.95
CA SER A 56 4.06 -19.30 -23.96
C SER A 56 2.60 -19.08 -23.56
N SER A 57 2.00 -20.06 -22.88
CA SER A 57 0.66 -19.93 -22.29
C SER A 57 0.62 -18.83 -21.25
N LEU A 58 1.57 -18.83 -20.30
CA LEU A 58 1.68 -17.80 -19.27
C LEU A 58 1.88 -16.39 -19.86
N MET A 59 2.73 -16.26 -20.88
CA MET A 59 2.93 -14.97 -21.55
C MET A 59 1.65 -14.47 -22.24
N THR A 60 0.88 -15.39 -22.82
CA THR A 60 -0.42 -15.07 -23.43
C THR A 60 -1.43 -14.62 -22.39
N LEU A 61 -1.53 -15.34 -21.25
CA LEU A 61 -2.42 -14.94 -20.16
C LEU A 61 -1.97 -13.64 -19.48
N TRP A 62 -0.67 -13.33 -19.49
CA TRP A 62 -0.17 -12.03 -19.06
C TRP A 62 -0.70 -10.91 -19.97
N ALA A 63 -0.74 -11.11 -21.30
CA ALA A 63 -1.37 -10.15 -22.22
C ALA A 63 -2.89 -10.03 -21.97
N PHE A 64 -3.56 -11.13 -21.57
CA PHE A 64 -4.99 -11.12 -21.26
C PHE A 64 -5.31 -10.25 -20.03
N LEU A 65 -4.39 -10.10 -19.07
CA LEU A 65 -4.56 -9.15 -17.97
C LEU A 65 -4.72 -7.70 -18.48
N GLY A 66 -4.07 -7.37 -19.61
CA GLY A 66 -4.20 -6.08 -20.29
C GLY A 66 -5.43 -5.98 -21.20
N GLY A 67 -6.24 -7.05 -21.32
CA GLY A 67 -7.42 -7.09 -22.17
C GLY A 67 -7.14 -7.48 -23.63
N ASP A 68 -5.91 -7.88 -23.96
CA ASP A 68 -5.59 -8.40 -25.30
C ASP A 68 -5.92 -9.89 -25.36
N PHE A 69 -6.95 -10.25 -26.13
CA PHE A 69 -7.40 -11.63 -26.32
C PHE A 69 -7.11 -12.18 -27.72
N ALA A 70 -6.29 -11.49 -28.52
CA ALA A 70 -6.04 -11.83 -29.91
C ALA A 70 -5.53 -13.28 -30.10
N ALA A 71 -4.84 -13.82 -29.10
CA ALA A 71 -4.30 -15.18 -29.13
C ALA A 71 -5.36 -16.30 -29.14
N ILE A 72 -6.59 -16.02 -28.73
CA ILE A 72 -7.71 -16.99 -28.74
C ILE A 72 -8.82 -16.66 -29.73
N ASP A 73 -8.82 -15.47 -30.35
CA ASP A 73 -9.90 -15.05 -31.27
C ASP A 73 -10.03 -15.96 -32.51
N GLY A 74 -8.95 -16.61 -32.93
CA GLY A 74 -8.94 -17.56 -34.06
C GLY A 74 -9.30 -19.01 -33.69
N TRP A 75 -9.60 -19.30 -32.42
CA TRP A 75 -9.84 -20.67 -31.94
C TRP A 75 -11.33 -20.99 -31.84
N ASP A 76 -11.73 -22.11 -32.44
CA ASP A 76 -13.10 -22.64 -32.32
C ASP A 76 -13.12 -23.85 -31.36
N ALA A 77 -12.93 -23.58 -30.06
CA ALA A 77 -12.89 -24.61 -29.01
C ALA A 77 -14.23 -24.79 -28.28
N GLY A 78 -15.34 -24.36 -28.92
CA GLY A 78 -16.69 -24.41 -28.39
C GLY A 78 -16.95 -23.43 -27.23
N SER A 79 -18.15 -23.49 -26.66
CA SER A 79 -18.65 -22.54 -25.64
C SER A 79 -17.82 -22.49 -24.35
N SER A 80 -16.96 -23.49 -24.12
CA SER A 80 -16.07 -23.53 -22.95
C SER A 80 -14.98 -22.45 -23.02
N LEU A 81 -14.46 -22.14 -24.21
CA LEU A 81 -13.48 -21.05 -24.40
C LEU A 81 -14.10 -19.68 -24.08
N ASP A 82 -15.30 -19.43 -24.61
CA ASP A 82 -16.05 -18.19 -24.38
C ASP A 82 -16.37 -18.01 -22.89
N LEU A 83 -16.81 -19.08 -22.22
CA LEU A 83 -17.04 -19.06 -20.78
C LEU A 83 -15.76 -18.73 -20.01
N MET A 84 -14.63 -19.34 -20.38
CA MET A 84 -13.33 -19.04 -19.77
C MET A 84 -12.95 -17.57 -19.92
N ARG A 85 -13.15 -17.00 -21.11
CA ARG A 85 -12.87 -15.59 -21.40
C ARG A 85 -13.71 -14.65 -20.53
N VAL A 86 -15.01 -14.93 -20.41
CA VAL A 86 -15.95 -14.12 -19.61
C VAL A 86 -15.63 -14.22 -18.11
N ILE A 87 -15.37 -15.42 -17.59
CA ILE A 87 -15.02 -15.59 -16.19
C ILE A 87 -13.67 -14.92 -15.89
N PHE A 88 -12.67 -15.12 -16.75
CA PHE A 88 -11.36 -14.50 -16.58
C PHE A 88 -11.46 -12.97 -16.56
N SER A 89 -12.16 -12.37 -17.54
CA SER A 89 -12.32 -10.92 -17.60
C SER A 89 -13.08 -10.37 -16.41
N PHE A 90 -14.12 -11.06 -15.93
CA PHE A 90 -14.85 -10.67 -14.73
C PHE A 90 -13.95 -10.70 -13.49
N VAL A 91 -13.18 -11.77 -13.31
CA VAL A 91 -12.25 -11.90 -12.17
C VAL A 91 -11.17 -10.82 -12.22
N THR A 92 -10.56 -10.57 -13.38
CA THR A 92 -9.49 -9.57 -13.49
C THR A 92 -9.99 -8.14 -13.36
N THR A 93 -11.08 -7.79 -14.04
CA THR A 93 -11.59 -6.41 -14.06
C THR A 93 -12.39 -6.06 -12.81
N ILE A 94 -13.18 -6.98 -12.26
CA ILE A 94 -14.04 -6.68 -11.11
C ILE A 94 -13.38 -7.05 -9.79
N VAL A 95 -12.64 -8.16 -9.72
CA VAL A 95 -12.02 -8.55 -8.45
C VAL A 95 -10.63 -7.93 -8.33
N LEU A 96 -9.72 -8.24 -9.24
CA LEU A 96 -8.33 -7.79 -9.10
C LEU A 96 -8.18 -6.27 -9.17
N LEU A 97 -8.81 -5.60 -10.14
CA LEU A 97 -8.66 -4.14 -10.28
C LEU A 97 -9.31 -3.38 -9.11
N ASN A 98 -10.52 -3.77 -8.69
CA ASN A 98 -11.19 -3.09 -7.56
C ASN A 98 -10.43 -3.30 -6.25
N VAL A 99 -9.92 -4.51 -6.00
CA VAL A 99 -9.09 -4.77 -4.81
C VAL A 99 -7.75 -4.04 -4.89
N LEU A 100 -7.14 -3.97 -6.08
CA LEU A 100 -5.90 -3.20 -6.29
C LEU A 100 -6.11 -1.73 -5.95
N ILE A 101 -7.20 -1.11 -6.45
CA ILE A 101 -7.52 0.29 -6.17
C ILE A 101 -7.80 0.49 -4.68
N ALA A 102 -8.52 -0.42 -4.02
CA ALA A 102 -8.81 -0.34 -2.59
C ALA A 102 -7.54 -0.41 -1.74
N ILE A 103 -6.63 -1.33 -2.05
CA ILE A 103 -5.33 -1.46 -1.36
C ILE A 103 -4.48 -0.22 -1.62
N LEU A 104 -4.39 0.24 -2.88
CA LEU A 104 -3.65 1.44 -3.23
C LEU A 104 -4.14 2.65 -2.46
N ASN A 105 -5.46 2.84 -2.36
CA ASN A 105 -6.05 3.95 -1.61
C ASN A 105 -5.67 3.86 -0.12
N ASN A 106 -5.88 2.71 0.51
CA ASN A 106 -5.58 2.51 1.94
C ASN A 106 -4.09 2.74 2.27
N VAL A 107 -3.18 2.20 1.45
CA VAL A 107 -1.74 2.38 1.67
C VAL A 107 -1.32 3.80 1.36
N PHE A 108 -1.91 4.43 0.34
CA PHE A 108 -1.64 5.82 0.02
C PHE A 108 -2.05 6.75 1.17
N THR A 109 -3.26 6.60 1.72
CA THR A 109 -3.72 7.40 2.88
C THR A 109 -2.85 7.17 4.10
N ALA A 110 -2.54 5.91 4.43
CA ALA A 110 -1.67 5.59 5.57
C ALA A 110 -0.24 6.13 5.40
N SER A 111 0.29 6.08 4.17
CA SER A 111 1.63 6.58 3.86
C SER A 111 1.69 8.11 3.87
N GLN A 112 0.62 8.81 3.48
CA GLN A 112 0.57 10.28 3.52
C GLN A 112 0.65 10.80 4.96
N ASP A 113 -0.15 10.22 5.87
CA ASP A 113 -0.13 10.58 7.29
C ASP A 113 1.25 10.35 7.92
N ARG A 114 1.86 9.19 7.61
CA ARG A 114 3.22 8.87 8.05
C ARG A 114 4.25 9.78 7.42
N ALA A 115 4.12 10.09 6.13
CA ALA A 115 5.06 10.94 5.40
C ALA A 115 5.05 12.37 5.94
N GLN A 116 3.88 12.94 6.27
CA GLN A 116 3.79 14.26 6.87
C GLN A 116 4.49 14.29 8.24
N LYS A 117 4.18 13.33 9.12
CA LYS A 117 4.84 13.22 10.44
C LYS A 117 6.35 13.04 10.32
N THR A 118 6.78 12.18 9.40
CA THR A 118 8.19 11.90 9.13
C THR A 118 8.90 13.14 8.55
N TRP A 119 8.23 13.89 7.68
CA TRP A 119 8.78 15.12 7.10
C TRP A 119 9.00 16.20 8.16
N ILE A 120 8.01 16.45 9.04
CA ILE A 120 8.15 17.41 10.14
C ILE A 120 9.28 16.98 11.07
N ARG A 121 9.34 15.69 11.42
CA ARG A 121 10.40 15.14 12.28
C ARG A 121 11.79 15.32 11.67
N ASN A 122 11.98 14.91 10.42
CA ASN A 122 13.27 15.02 9.72
C ASN A 122 13.69 16.48 9.58
N ARG A 123 12.72 17.39 9.36
CA ARG A 123 13.00 18.83 9.30
C ARG A 123 13.43 19.37 10.66
N ALA A 124 12.76 18.99 11.75
CA ALA A 124 13.15 19.38 13.10
C ALA A 124 14.54 18.83 13.47
N GLU A 125 14.81 17.56 13.13
CA GLU A 125 16.11 16.94 13.34
C GLU A 125 17.23 17.65 12.56
N PHE A 126 16.97 17.99 11.29
CA PHE A 126 17.91 18.78 10.50
C PHE A 126 18.18 20.17 11.11
N ILE A 127 17.13 20.86 11.57
CA ILE A 127 17.27 22.15 12.25
C ILE A 127 18.11 21.99 13.53
N ALA A 128 17.83 20.99 14.37
CA ALA A 128 18.59 20.73 15.59
C ALA A 128 20.08 20.42 15.30
N ILE A 129 20.37 19.69 14.23
CA ILE A 129 21.75 19.44 13.78
C ILE A 129 22.42 20.76 13.37
N VAL A 130 21.75 21.59 12.58
CA VAL A 130 22.29 22.89 12.18
C VAL A 130 22.54 23.78 13.40
N GLU A 131 21.61 23.81 14.36
CA GLU A 131 21.73 24.59 15.59
C GLU A 131 22.91 24.14 16.46
N GLU A 132 23.20 22.83 16.52
CA GLU A 132 24.30 22.30 17.32
C GLU A 132 25.66 22.52 16.67
N PHE A 133 25.77 22.37 15.34
CA PHE A 133 27.06 22.42 14.64
C PHE A 133 27.44 23.81 14.09
N PHE A 134 26.47 24.68 13.83
CA PHE A 134 26.71 25.96 13.14
C PHE A 134 26.39 27.21 13.95
N LEU A 135 25.76 27.09 15.13
CA LEU A 135 25.48 28.24 15.99
C LEU A 135 26.34 28.20 17.26
N THR A 136 26.85 29.37 17.66
CA THR A 136 27.47 29.54 18.98
C THR A 136 26.42 29.67 20.09
N ALA A 137 26.83 29.39 21.34
CA ALA A 137 25.96 29.46 22.50
C ALA A 137 25.24 30.82 22.65
N GLU A 138 25.91 31.94 22.33
CA GLU A 138 25.29 33.27 22.33
C GLU A 138 24.21 33.43 21.25
N GLN A 139 24.44 32.89 20.04
CA GLN A 139 23.47 32.98 18.94
C GLN A 139 22.19 32.16 19.22
N ARG A 140 22.32 31.03 19.91
CA ARG A 140 21.18 30.22 20.37
C ARG A 140 20.33 30.91 21.43
N GLN A 141 20.90 31.82 22.22
CA GLN A 141 20.18 32.58 23.24
C GLN A 141 19.58 33.89 22.71
N ASN A 142 19.78 34.19 21.42
CA ASN A 142 19.24 35.39 20.80
C ASN A 142 17.71 35.28 20.62
N GLY A 143 16.97 36.01 21.44
CA GLY A 143 15.50 36.06 21.40
C GLY A 143 14.90 36.59 20.08
N ASN A 144 15.70 37.22 19.22
CA ASN A 144 15.25 37.64 17.88
C ASN A 144 15.26 36.50 16.85
N TRP A 145 16.05 35.44 17.07
CA TRP A 145 16.18 34.29 16.16
C TRP A 145 15.47 33.06 16.68
N PHE A 146 15.41 32.91 18.00
CA PHE A 146 14.72 31.82 18.67
C PHE A 146 13.58 32.36 19.53
N PRO A 147 12.33 31.92 19.30
CA PRO A 147 11.22 32.33 20.14
C PRO A 147 11.43 31.80 21.57
N SER A 148 11.23 32.66 22.57
CA SER A 148 11.34 32.27 23.98
C SER A 148 10.20 31.35 24.44
N ILE A 149 9.07 31.33 23.72
CA ILE A 149 7.87 30.56 24.04
C ILE A 149 7.29 29.98 22.75
N VAL A 150 6.92 28.70 22.77
CA VAL A 150 6.21 28.01 21.68
C VAL A 150 4.84 27.59 22.17
N PHE A 151 3.78 28.19 21.62
CA PHE A 151 2.41 27.76 21.87
C PHE A 151 2.01 26.71 20.83
N TYR A 152 1.44 25.60 21.30
CA TYR A 152 0.78 24.63 20.43
C TYR A 152 -0.70 24.60 20.77
N GLU A 153 -1.54 24.79 19.75
CA GLU A 153 -2.98 24.64 19.88
C GLU A 153 -3.35 23.24 19.41
N ILE A 154 -4.06 22.50 20.27
CA ILE A 154 -4.55 21.16 19.98
C ILE A 154 -6.05 21.15 20.24
N ASP A 155 -6.78 20.49 19.35
CA ASP A 155 -8.19 20.20 19.54
C ASP A 155 -8.40 19.33 20.78
N ALA A 156 -9.38 19.67 21.63
CA ALA A 156 -9.69 18.95 22.86
C ALA A 156 -9.94 17.45 22.60
N GLU A 157 -10.59 17.10 21.49
CA GLU A 157 -10.86 15.69 21.16
C GLU A 157 -9.55 14.93 20.87
N LYS A 158 -8.62 15.55 20.15
CA LYS A 158 -7.30 14.96 19.85
C LYS A 158 -6.44 14.86 21.11
N PHE A 159 -6.60 15.80 22.05
CA PHE A 159 -5.91 15.76 23.34
C PHE A 159 -6.39 14.57 24.18
N GLU A 160 -7.70 14.37 24.29
CA GLU A 160 -8.33 13.27 25.02
C GLU A 160 -7.82 11.92 24.50
N GLN A 161 -7.90 11.70 23.17
CA GLN A 161 -7.43 10.48 22.52
C GLN A 161 -5.93 10.24 22.75
N TYR A 162 -5.11 11.29 22.70
CA TYR A 162 -3.69 11.19 22.98
C TYR A 162 -3.44 10.79 24.44
N ASN A 163 -4.12 11.46 25.39
CA ASN A 163 -3.98 11.20 26.82
C ASN A 163 -4.35 9.75 27.17
N GLU A 164 -5.47 9.24 26.64
CA GLU A 164 -5.85 7.83 26.79
C GLU A 164 -4.80 6.87 26.21
N SER A 165 -4.28 7.16 25.01
CA SER A 165 -3.24 6.35 24.38
C SER A 165 -1.92 6.31 25.17
N VAL A 166 -1.61 7.38 25.92
CA VAL A 166 -0.43 7.48 26.77
C VAL A 166 -0.65 6.71 28.07
N LYS A 167 -1.83 6.85 28.70
CA LYS A 167 -2.22 6.08 29.89
C LYS A 167 -2.19 4.57 29.63
N MET A 168 -2.64 4.12 28.44
CA MET A 168 -2.57 2.71 28.06
C MET A 168 -1.13 2.21 27.80
N ARG A 169 -0.26 3.05 27.23
CA ARG A 169 1.15 2.70 26.96
C ARG A 169 2.02 2.70 28.22
N HIS A 170 1.70 3.54 29.19
CA HIS A 170 2.43 3.66 30.45
C HIS A 170 1.50 3.41 31.64
N ALA A 171 1.20 2.12 31.86
CA ALA A 171 0.30 1.65 32.91
C ALA A 171 0.70 2.05 34.36
N TRP A 172 1.91 2.58 34.55
CA TRP A 172 2.43 3.03 35.85
C TRP A 172 2.01 4.46 36.24
N ASN A 173 1.47 5.28 35.32
CA ASN A 173 0.97 6.64 35.62
C ASN A 173 -0.39 6.66 36.34
N LYS A 174 -1.03 5.50 36.52
CA LYS A 174 -2.36 5.43 37.15
C LYS A 174 -2.33 5.89 38.62
N ALA A 175 -1.22 5.63 39.32
CA ALA A 175 -1.05 5.99 40.72
C ALA A 175 -0.80 7.49 40.96
N GLU A 176 -0.29 8.23 39.98
CA GLU A 176 0.03 9.66 40.13
C GLU A 176 -1.16 10.57 39.76
N ILE A 177 -2.06 10.07 38.90
CA ILE A 177 -3.28 10.78 38.46
C ILE A 177 -4.43 10.60 39.46
N GLU A 178 -4.57 9.43 40.10
CA GLU A 178 -5.57 9.21 41.16
C GLU A 178 -5.28 10.08 42.40
N VAL A 179 -4.01 10.33 42.72
CA VAL A 179 -3.61 11.22 43.84
C VAL A 179 -3.91 12.69 43.56
N GLY A 180 -3.83 13.14 42.30
CA GLY A 180 -4.18 14.52 41.94
C GLY A 180 -5.69 14.80 41.99
N ASP A 181 -6.50 13.85 41.53
CA ASP A 181 -7.98 13.97 41.46
C ASP A 181 -8.67 13.84 42.83
N GLU A 182 -7.99 13.25 43.83
CA GLU A 182 -8.45 13.26 45.23
C GLU A 182 -8.13 14.60 45.93
N THR A 183 -7.00 15.24 45.62
CA THR A 183 -6.63 16.54 46.22
C THR A 183 -7.45 17.72 45.72
N GLU A 184 -8.03 17.64 44.53
CA GLU A 184 -8.91 18.70 43.98
C GLU A 184 -10.35 18.62 44.53
N LYS A 185 -10.72 17.50 45.16
CA LYS A 185 -12.04 17.30 45.80
C LYS A 185 -12.08 17.68 47.29
N GLU A 186 -10.92 17.95 47.90
CA GLU A 186 -10.80 18.33 49.31
C GLU A 186 -10.51 19.83 49.56
N VAL A 187 -10.61 20.69 48.53
CA VAL A 187 -10.48 22.16 48.66
C VAL A 187 -11.78 22.88 48.33
#